data_AF-A0A7X7QRF5-F1
#
_entry.id   AF-A0A7X7QRF5-F1
#
_cell.length_a   1.000
_cell.length_b   1.000
_cell.length_c   1.000
_cell.angle_alpha   90.00
_cell.angle_beta   90.00
_cell.angle_gamma   90.00
#
_symmetry.space_group_name_H-M   'P 1'
#
loop_
_entity.id
_entity.type
_entity.pdbx_description
1 polymer ?
#
loop_
_entity_poly.entity_id
_entity_poly.type
_entity_poly.pdbx_seq_one_letter_code
_entity_poly.pdbx_strand_id
1 'polypeptide(L)'
;MTTLASTRAPRADRWMPRLQWAGLALALFGLYLLSRPMLGWLRFVFREPGEDMGHGWLVPLFSLYLLWRQRGRLLASVGRPSWTGVWAALPLLALVWLGERGDQPRVTQVAVYGLLWALPCAFLGRAFARVILFPVCFLVFTVPLGFLGFFTIRLRMLTALFSSVLLNGIGIPVARVGTGLHCLTGEGFALDVADPCSGLRSIFALSALTAGYAYLTQRALWRKWLLFVCALPLAVVGNMARIFTIALVARFFGQQAGTGFYHDYSGYLVFIVGTLLMMQAGAWIARIGSGKGTPGAAASPPSPAQSVPTTVGAWRAVAPLLPLLVLAGMLLARQRLPAPILEPPDFLAARLGDLPGFRLARPWFCQNEQCRGIFEDLAVVPETGRPAACPDCGGALDEVSLGERTVLPADTGFLKGNYYDAYGRLYRVSVVINGASRQSIHRPELCLPAQGFSIERTRRIDLAATPSGRLPVTLVDLRRTVAGRNRTMGQVYFFVSAHHATASHVVRMLVSIRDRALFNRVTRWAMVVVAAEPPFSEPDRLRELEAFLEVLYPALRKGAPVLSEMKRAP
;
A
#
# COMPACT_ATOMS: atom_id res chain seq x y z
N MET A 1 45.58 -34.06 53.69
CA MET A 1 44.65 -32.92 53.86
C MET A 1 44.90 -31.94 52.72
N THR A 2 44.12 -32.04 51.65
CA THR A 2 44.20 -31.15 50.47
C THR A 2 42.91 -30.35 50.43
N THR A 3 42.99 -29.08 50.81
CA THR A 3 41.88 -28.13 50.85
C THR A 3 41.54 -27.68 49.43
N LEU A 4 40.37 -28.12 48.94
CA LEU A 4 39.72 -27.59 47.74
C LEU A 4 39.30 -26.14 47.99
N ALA A 5 40.02 -25.19 47.39
CA ALA A 5 39.63 -23.79 47.35
C ALA A 5 38.40 -23.63 46.45
N SER A 6 37.21 -23.56 47.05
CA SER A 6 35.97 -23.16 46.40
C SER A 6 36.08 -21.66 46.03
N THR A 7 36.40 -21.37 44.78
CA THR A 7 36.29 -20.02 44.21
C THR A 7 34.82 -19.67 43.99
N ARG A 8 34.19 -19.02 44.97
CA ARG A 8 32.89 -18.36 44.78
C ARG A 8 33.07 -17.24 43.75
N ALA A 9 32.49 -17.41 42.56
CA ALA A 9 32.37 -16.35 41.57
C ALA A 9 31.74 -15.08 42.22
N PRO A 10 32.26 -13.88 41.93
CA PRO A 10 31.84 -12.65 42.60
C PRO A 10 30.34 -12.35 42.36
N ARG A 11 29.65 -11.86 43.40
CA ARG A 11 28.19 -11.55 43.40
C ARG A 11 27.74 -10.70 42.21
N ALA A 12 28.61 -9.87 41.61
CA ALA A 12 28.33 -9.02 40.45
C ALA A 12 27.91 -9.80 39.19
N ASP A 13 28.34 -11.06 39.02
CA ASP A 13 28.08 -11.85 37.81
C ASP A 13 26.61 -12.31 37.69
N ARG A 14 25.87 -12.39 38.81
CA ARG A 14 24.46 -12.82 38.82
C ARG A 14 23.45 -11.71 38.50
N TRP A 15 23.82 -10.43 38.69
CA TRP A 15 22.92 -9.29 38.49
C TRP A 15 22.97 -8.73 37.06
N MET A 16 24.10 -8.87 36.39
CA MET A 16 24.31 -8.36 35.03
C MET A 16 23.27 -8.89 34.02
N PRO A 17 22.91 -10.18 34.00
CA PRO A 17 21.89 -10.69 33.10
C PRO A 17 20.49 -10.15 33.43
N ARG A 18 20.16 -10.00 34.71
CA ARG A 18 18.85 -9.46 35.14
C ARG A 18 18.66 -8.00 34.70
N LEU A 19 19.71 -7.19 34.84
CA LEU A 19 19.72 -5.80 34.38
C LEU A 19 19.59 -5.68 32.86
N GLN A 20 20.26 -6.56 32.10
CA GLN A 20 20.11 -6.61 30.63
C GLN A 20 18.67 -6.91 30.21
N TRP A 21 18.04 -7.92 30.83
CA TRP A 21 16.64 -8.26 30.56
C TRP A 21 15.68 -7.15 30.98
N ALA A 22 15.88 -6.53 32.14
CA ALA A 22 15.07 -5.40 32.60
C ALA A 22 15.20 -4.19 31.66
N GLY A 23 16.42 -3.87 31.24
CA GLY A 23 16.67 -2.80 30.27
C GLY A 23 16.07 -3.07 28.90
N LEU A 24 16.17 -4.31 28.40
CA LEU A 24 15.52 -4.72 27.16
C LEU A 24 13.99 -4.63 27.27
N ALA A 25 13.41 -5.10 28.39
CA ALA A 25 11.98 -5.01 28.64
C ALA A 25 11.50 -3.55 28.67
N LEU A 26 12.26 -2.66 29.31
CA LEU A 26 11.98 -1.22 29.31
C LEU A 26 12.06 -0.62 27.90
N ALA A 27 13.08 -0.99 27.11
CA ALA A 27 13.23 -0.54 25.73
C ALA A 27 12.07 -1.03 24.83
N LEU A 28 11.67 -2.29 24.97
CA LEU A 28 10.53 -2.86 24.23
C LEU A 28 9.21 -2.22 24.67
N PHE A 29 9.04 -1.90 25.95
CA PHE A 29 7.87 -1.19 26.45
C PHE A 29 7.80 0.24 25.90
N GLY A 30 8.90 0.98 25.90
CA GLY A 30 8.94 2.31 25.27
C GLY A 30 8.69 2.24 23.76
N LEU A 31 9.19 1.21 23.08
CA LEU A 31 8.94 0.98 21.65
C LEU A 31 7.46 0.67 21.40
N TYR A 32 6.81 -0.12 22.26
CA TYR A 32 5.38 -0.36 22.21
C TYR A 32 4.59 0.94 22.34
N LEU A 33 4.93 1.80 23.32
CA LEU A 33 4.27 3.10 23.50
C LEU A 33 4.41 3.99 22.26
N LEU A 34 5.60 4.03 21.66
CA LEU A 34 5.87 4.82 20.46
C LEU A 34 5.14 4.28 19.22
N SER A 35 5.01 2.95 19.09
CA SER A 35 4.39 2.28 17.94
C SER A 35 2.88 2.09 18.04
N ARG A 36 2.20 2.62 19.07
CA ARG A 36 0.74 2.51 19.23
C ARG A 36 -0.07 2.91 17.97
N PRO A 37 0.23 4.02 17.27
CA PRO A 37 -0.51 4.40 16.05
C PRO A 37 -0.31 3.40 14.93
N MET A 38 0.94 2.98 14.67
CA MET A 38 1.25 1.91 13.72
C MET A 38 0.52 0.60 14.05
N LEU A 39 0.43 0.21 15.32
CA LEU A 39 -0.33 -0.98 15.74
C LEU A 39 -1.83 -0.81 15.54
N GLY A 40 -2.37 0.39 15.78
CA GLY A 40 -3.76 0.74 15.46
C GLY A 40 -4.04 0.61 13.96
N TRP A 41 -3.15 1.13 13.12
CA TRP A 41 -3.22 1.01 11.68
C TRP A 41 -3.11 -0.46 11.22
N LEU A 42 -2.24 -1.27 11.81
CA LEU A 42 -2.18 -2.72 11.50
C LEU A 42 -3.46 -3.46 11.86
N ARG A 43 -4.08 -3.13 13.00
CA ARG A 43 -5.38 -3.73 13.37
C ARG A 43 -6.46 -3.40 12.36
N PHE A 44 -6.46 -2.17 11.82
CA PHE A 44 -7.33 -1.78 10.73
C PHE A 44 -7.03 -2.61 9.47
N VAL A 45 -5.77 -2.64 9.01
CA VAL A 45 -5.34 -3.37 7.81
C VAL A 45 -5.66 -4.86 7.88
N PHE A 46 -5.50 -5.51 9.04
CA PHE A 46 -5.80 -6.94 9.17
C PHE A 46 -7.29 -7.25 9.30
N ARG A 47 -8.12 -6.26 9.63
CA ARG A 47 -9.57 -6.42 9.79
C ARG A 47 -10.31 -6.06 8.50
N GLU A 48 -9.82 -5.06 7.78
CA GLU A 48 -10.49 -4.51 6.60
C GLU A 48 -10.47 -5.54 5.44
N PRO A 49 -11.63 -6.04 4.98
CA PRO A 49 -11.68 -7.06 3.93
C PRO A 49 -11.02 -6.61 2.62
N GLY A 50 -11.04 -5.31 2.31
CA GLY A 50 -10.45 -4.73 1.11
C GLY A 50 -8.92 -4.68 1.10
N GLU A 51 -8.26 -4.81 2.25
CA GLU A 51 -6.79 -4.75 2.35
C GLU A 51 -6.11 -6.11 2.12
N ASP A 52 -6.86 -7.21 2.03
CA ASP A 52 -6.34 -8.56 1.71
C ASP A 52 -5.27 -9.11 2.70
N MET A 53 -5.22 -8.61 3.93
CA MET A 53 -4.16 -8.93 4.91
C MET A 53 -4.64 -9.73 6.14
N GLY A 54 -5.75 -10.46 6.02
CA GLY A 54 -6.32 -11.25 7.14
C GLY A 54 -5.35 -12.32 7.71
N HIS A 55 -4.46 -12.88 6.89
CA HIS A 55 -3.40 -13.80 7.36
C HIS A 55 -2.42 -13.14 8.33
N GLY A 56 -2.33 -11.80 8.31
CA GLY A 56 -1.46 -11.01 9.16
C GLY A 56 -1.67 -11.23 10.66
N TRP A 57 -2.85 -11.68 11.09
CA TRP A 57 -3.11 -12.07 12.49
C TRP A 57 -2.30 -13.30 12.94
N LEU A 58 -2.07 -14.27 12.05
CA LEU A 58 -1.37 -15.50 12.38
C LEU A 58 0.15 -15.34 12.37
N VAL A 59 0.67 -14.39 11.60
CA VAL A 59 2.11 -14.21 11.39
C VAL A 59 2.87 -13.89 12.70
N PRO A 60 2.45 -12.91 13.53
CA PRO A 60 3.07 -12.66 14.84
C PRO A 60 2.97 -13.85 15.80
N LEU A 61 1.84 -14.58 15.79
CA LEU A 61 1.66 -15.77 16.63
C LEU A 61 2.65 -16.87 16.25
N PHE A 62 2.87 -17.08 14.95
CA PHE A 62 3.88 -18.01 14.48
C PHE A 62 5.30 -17.56 14.83
N SER A 63 5.62 -16.26 14.70
CA SER A 63 6.92 -15.72 15.14
C SER A 63 7.16 -15.97 16.64
N LEU A 64 6.15 -15.76 17.49
CA LEU A 64 6.22 -16.06 18.93
C LEU A 64 6.39 -17.56 19.20
N TYR A 65 5.68 -18.42 18.48
CA TYR A 65 5.84 -19.87 18.55
C TYR A 65 7.28 -20.30 18.21
N LEU A 66 7.91 -19.71 17.18
CA LEU A 66 9.30 -20.00 16.83
C LEU A 66 10.28 -19.60 17.94
N LEU A 67 10.06 -18.45 18.58
CA LEU A 67 10.85 -18.02 19.74
C LEU A 67 10.69 -19.00 20.90
N TRP A 68 9.45 -19.41 21.21
CA TRP A 68 9.17 -20.39 22.26
C TRP A 68 9.81 -21.76 21.98
N ARG A 69 9.76 -22.23 20.74
CA ARG A 69 10.40 -23.48 20.29
C ARG A 69 11.92 -23.42 20.42
N GLN A 70 12.52 -22.24 20.30
CA GLN A 70 13.97 -22.02 20.39
C GLN A 70 14.44 -21.50 21.75
N ARG A 71 13.57 -21.49 22.78
CA ARG A 71 13.86 -20.88 24.10
C ARG A 71 15.17 -21.36 24.75
N GLY A 72 15.47 -22.65 24.66
CA GLY A 72 16.72 -23.19 25.21
C GLY A 72 17.96 -22.62 24.49
N ARG A 73 17.90 -22.53 23.17
CA ARG A 73 18.98 -21.94 22.35
C ARG A 73 19.11 -20.44 22.56
N LEU A 74 18.00 -19.74 22.79
CA LEU A 74 17.98 -18.31 23.11
C LEU A 74 18.67 -18.02 24.43
N LEU A 75 18.30 -18.74 25.49
CA LEU A 75 18.92 -18.60 26.82
C LEU A 75 20.42 -18.92 26.78
N ALA A 76 20.82 -19.96 26.03
CA ALA A 76 22.23 -20.31 25.84
C ALA A 76 23.02 -19.29 25.00
N SER A 77 22.34 -18.43 24.23
CA SER A 77 22.97 -17.44 23.34
C SER A 77 23.06 -16.04 23.96
N VAL A 78 22.60 -15.85 25.20
CA VAL A 78 22.70 -14.58 25.93
C VAL A 78 24.19 -14.27 26.14
N GLY A 79 24.62 -13.13 25.63
CA GLY A 79 26.00 -12.67 25.71
C GLY A 79 26.11 -11.24 26.21
N ARG A 80 27.26 -10.62 25.93
CA ARG A 80 27.53 -9.23 26.32
C ARG A 80 26.84 -8.24 25.37
N PRO A 81 26.47 -7.03 25.86
CA PRO A 81 25.92 -5.96 25.04
C PRO A 81 26.81 -5.63 23.84
N SER A 82 26.20 -5.27 22.71
CA SER A 82 26.93 -5.03 21.46
C SER A 82 26.63 -3.65 20.89
N TRP A 83 27.68 -2.88 20.61
CA TRP A 83 27.59 -1.61 19.88
C TRP A 83 26.97 -1.76 18.49
N THR A 84 27.02 -2.95 17.89
CA THR A 84 26.35 -3.20 16.60
C THR A 84 24.84 -3.09 16.71
N GLY A 85 24.26 -3.56 17.81
CA GLY A 85 22.83 -3.36 18.06
C GLY A 85 22.50 -1.89 18.27
N VAL A 86 23.37 -1.15 18.97
CA VAL A 86 23.21 0.30 19.19
C VAL A 86 23.24 1.08 17.88
N TRP A 87 24.29 0.91 17.07
CA TRP A 87 24.42 1.58 15.78
C TRP A 87 23.36 1.17 14.77
N ALA A 88 22.83 -0.06 14.86
CA ALA A 88 21.66 -0.46 14.10
C ALA A 88 20.36 0.19 14.62
N ALA A 89 20.20 0.34 15.94
CA ALA A 89 18.98 0.86 16.55
C ALA A 89 18.78 2.37 16.32
N LEU A 90 19.85 3.18 16.33
CA LEU A 90 19.75 4.64 16.17
C LEU A 90 19.05 5.09 14.86
N PRO A 91 19.48 4.65 13.66
CA PRO A 91 18.79 5.03 12.42
C PRO A 91 17.36 4.47 12.37
N LEU A 92 17.11 3.30 12.96
CA LEU A 92 15.75 2.74 13.03
C LEU A 92 14.85 3.55 13.96
N LEU A 93 15.35 4.04 15.09
CA LEU A 93 14.61 4.97 15.97
C LEU A 93 14.30 6.27 15.22
N ALA A 94 15.26 6.83 14.48
CA ALA A 94 15.01 7.99 13.64
C ALA A 94 13.94 7.73 12.55
N LEU A 95 13.93 6.54 11.94
CA LEU A 95 12.89 6.13 11.01
C LEU A 95 11.53 5.94 11.68
N VAL A 96 11.46 5.43 12.91
CA VAL A 96 10.22 5.40 13.69
C VAL A 96 9.72 6.82 13.95
N TRP A 97 10.61 7.76 14.33
CA TRP A 97 10.24 9.16 14.51
C TRP A 97 9.64 9.77 13.24
N LEU A 98 10.37 9.65 12.13
CA LEU A 98 9.98 10.20 10.84
C LEU A 98 8.72 9.53 10.31
N GLY A 99 8.58 8.23 10.53
CA GLY A 99 7.41 7.44 10.16
C GLY A 99 6.17 7.88 10.93
N GLU A 100 6.24 7.98 12.25
CA GLU A 100 5.11 8.41 13.09
C GLU A 100 4.75 9.88 12.84
N ARG A 101 5.74 10.78 12.83
CA ARG A 101 5.54 12.22 12.60
C ARG A 101 5.10 12.52 11.18
N GLY A 102 5.68 11.82 10.21
CA GLY A 102 5.32 11.89 8.80
C GLY A 102 4.07 11.09 8.43
N ASP A 103 3.42 10.41 9.39
CA ASP A 103 2.23 9.55 9.22
C ASP A 103 2.40 8.50 8.11
N GLN A 104 3.58 7.89 8.09
CA GLN A 104 4.00 6.77 7.25
C GLN A 104 4.07 5.47 8.07
N PRO A 105 2.92 4.83 8.38
CA PRO A 105 2.87 3.67 9.27
C PRO A 105 3.66 2.47 8.74
N ARG A 106 3.80 2.33 7.41
CA ARG A 106 4.63 1.27 6.78
C ARG A 106 6.12 1.46 7.07
N VAL A 107 6.60 2.70 7.03
CA VAL A 107 8.00 3.03 7.36
C VAL A 107 8.24 2.75 8.84
N THR A 108 7.31 3.18 9.71
CA THR A 108 7.36 2.82 11.14
C THR A 108 7.38 1.32 11.34
N GLN A 109 6.53 0.57 10.63
CA GLN A 109 6.42 -0.88 10.78
C GLN A 109 7.74 -1.59 10.48
N VAL A 110 8.37 -1.29 9.34
CA VAL A 110 9.68 -1.87 8.98
C VAL A 110 10.74 -1.49 10.01
N ALA A 111 10.73 -0.24 10.48
CA ALA A 111 11.68 0.22 11.50
C ALA A 111 11.48 -0.48 12.85
N VAL A 112 10.23 -0.68 13.29
CA VAL A 112 9.89 -1.43 14.50
C VAL A 112 10.38 -2.88 14.39
N TYR A 113 10.17 -3.55 13.25
CA TYR A 113 10.67 -4.92 13.06
C TYR A 113 12.20 -4.98 13.09
N GLY A 114 12.87 -4.00 12.48
CA GLY A 114 14.31 -3.83 12.65
C GLY A 114 14.71 -3.67 14.13
N LEU A 115 13.97 -2.90 14.92
CA LEU A 115 14.24 -2.67 16.35
C LEU A 115 13.99 -3.91 17.20
N LEU A 116 13.02 -4.76 16.84
CA LEU A 116 12.81 -6.07 17.47
C LEU A 116 14.02 -7.00 17.30
N TRP A 117 14.91 -6.73 16.33
CA TRP A 117 16.19 -7.42 16.18
C TRP A 117 17.37 -6.64 16.79
N ALA A 118 17.43 -5.32 16.54
CA ALA A 118 18.53 -4.46 16.94
C ALA A 118 18.60 -4.26 18.46
N LEU A 119 17.47 -4.11 19.16
CA LEU A 119 17.44 -3.95 20.61
C LEU A 119 17.93 -5.23 21.32
N PRO A 120 17.44 -6.45 21.02
CA PRO A 120 18.06 -7.65 21.60
C PRO A 120 19.55 -7.79 21.27
N CYS A 121 20.00 -7.37 20.09
CA CYS A 121 21.43 -7.32 19.75
C CYS A 121 22.21 -6.34 20.64
N ALA A 122 21.62 -5.19 20.97
CA ALA A 122 22.23 -4.16 21.81
C ALA A 122 22.36 -4.64 23.26
N PHE A 123 21.35 -5.32 23.80
CA PHE A 123 21.30 -5.75 25.21
C PHE A 123 21.90 -7.14 25.46
N LEU A 124 21.61 -8.11 24.59
CA LEU A 124 21.93 -9.55 24.79
C LEU A 124 23.00 -10.06 23.80
N GLY A 125 23.46 -9.21 22.88
CA GLY A 125 24.58 -9.50 21.98
C GLY A 125 24.20 -10.15 20.64
N ARG A 126 25.19 -10.24 19.74
CA ARG A 126 25.02 -10.71 18.35
C ARG A 126 24.63 -12.19 18.24
N ALA A 127 25.02 -13.03 19.20
CA ALA A 127 24.67 -14.44 19.20
C ALA A 127 23.16 -14.64 19.37
N PHE A 128 22.57 -13.97 20.37
CA PHE A 128 21.12 -13.92 20.57
C PHE A 128 20.40 -13.39 19.31
N ALA A 129 20.87 -12.28 18.75
CA ALA A 129 20.29 -11.67 17.55
C ALA A 129 20.24 -12.61 16.34
N ARG A 130 21.25 -13.48 16.15
CA ARG A 130 21.26 -14.47 15.05
C ARG A 130 20.18 -15.54 15.21
N VAL A 131 19.81 -15.89 16.45
CA VAL A 131 18.75 -16.89 16.70
C VAL A 131 17.38 -16.30 16.36
N ILE A 132 17.11 -15.05 16.74
CA ILE A 132 15.81 -14.40 16.52
C ILE A 132 15.63 -13.81 15.11
N LEU A 133 16.67 -13.81 14.26
CA LEU A 133 16.62 -13.18 12.94
C LEU A 133 15.46 -13.68 12.09
N PHE A 134 15.29 -15.01 11.96
CA PHE A 134 14.19 -15.56 11.17
C PHE A 134 12.80 -15.24 11.74
N PRO A 135 12.51 -15.45 13.05
CA PRO A 135 11.24 -15.02 13.65
C PRO A 135 10.91 -13.54 13.42
N VAL A 136 11.89 -12.65 13.48
CA VAL A 136 11.69 -11.21 13.22
C VAL A 136 11.47 -10.95 11.73
N CYS A 137 12.29 -11.52 10.83
CA CYS A 137 12.11 -11.38 9.38
C CYS A 137 10.77 -11.93 8.91
N PHE A 138 10.23 -12.96 9.56
CA PHE A 138 8.91 -13.52 9.25
C PHE A 138 7.78 -12.50 9.41
N LEU A 139 7.94 -11.48 10.25
CA LEU A 139 6.96 -10.39 10.38
C LEU A 139 6.81 -9.57 9.09
N VAL A 140 7.74 -9.66 8.12
CA VAL A 140 7.61 -8.98 6.83
C VAL A 140 6.33 -9.35 6.07
N PHE A 141 5.77 -10.54 6.31
CA PHE A 141 4.50 -10.98 5.71
C PHE A 141 3.28 -10.20 6.21
N THR A 142 3.46 -9.34 7.21
CA THR A 142 2.43 -8.40 7.68
C THR A 142 2.58 -6.99 7.10
N VAL A 143 3.62 -6.72 6.29
CA VAL A 143 3.86 -5.40 5.70
C VAL A 143 3.08 -5.29 4.39
N PRO A 144 2.03 -4.45 4.29
CA PRO A 144 1.33 -4.26 3.04
C PRO A 144 2.19 -3.42 2.08
N LEU A 145 2.57 -3.99 0.95
CA LEU A 145 3.49 -3.35 0.01
C LEU A 145 2.69 -2.49 -0.98
N GLY A 146 2.84 -1.16 -0.92
CA GLY A 146 2.01 -0.23 -1.69
C GLY A 146 2.22 -0.28 -3.21
N PHE A 147 3.38 -0.76 -3.66
CA PHE A 147 3.65 -0.95 -5.09
C PHE A 147 2.85 -2.10 -5.71
N LEU A 148 2.23 -2.96 -4.87
CA LEU A 148 1.48 -4.11 -5.35
C LEU A 148 0.22 -3.72 -6.11
N GLY A 149 -0.36 -2.53 -5.93
CA GLY A 149 -1.51 -2.09 -6.72
C GLY A 149 -1.28 -2.20 -8.23
N PHE A 150 -0.05 -1.94 -8.68
CA PHE A 150 0.34 -2.15 -10.08
C PHE A 150 0.29 -3.64 -10.47
N PHE A 151 0.78 -4.53 -9.60
CA PHE A 151 0.72 -5.98 -9.79
C PHE A 151 -0.70 -6.51 -9.69
N THR A 152 -1.55 -5.98 -8.79
CA THR A 152 -2.97 -6.31 -8.64
C THR A 152 -3.67 -6.22 -9.99
N ILE A 153 -3.53 -5.07 -10.66
CA ILE A 153 -4.22 -4.80 -11.91
C ILE A 153 -3.65 -5.66 -13.03
N ARG A 154 -2.33 -5.88 -13.07
CA ARG A 154 -1.71 -6.80 -14.05
C ARG A 154 -2.19 -8.23 -13.87
N LEU A 155 -2.28 -8.73 -12.63
CA LEU A 155 -2.81 -10.06 -12.31
C LEU A 155 -4.29 -10.19 -12.66
N ARG A 156 -5.10 -9.16 -12.38
CA ARG A 156 -6.52 -9.11 -12.78
C ARG A 156 -6.67 -9.15 -14.30
N MET A 157 -5.90 -8.36 -15.04
CA MET A 157 -5.89 -8.36 -16.50
C MET A 157 -5.47 -9.71 -17.07
N LEU A 158 -4.44 -10.35 -16.49
CA LEU A 158 -3.98 -11.68 -16.86
C LEU A 158 -5.08 -12.73 -16.61
N THR A 159 -5.72 -12.67 -15.45
CA THR A 159 -6.79 -13.60 -15.06
C THR A 159 -8.01 -13.45 -15.95
N ALA A 160 -8.41 -12.21 -16.29
CA ALA A 160 -9.49 -11.93 -17.22
C ALA A 160 -9.16 -12.44 -18.65
N LEU A 161 -7.91 -12.27 -19.11
CA LEU A 161 -7.47 -12.80 -20.40
C LEU A 161 -7.59 -14.34 -20.44
N PHE A 162 -7.00 -15.05 -19.48
CA PHE A 162 -7.08 -16.51 -19.43
C PHE A 162 -8.52 -17.01 -19.33
N SER A 163 -9.33 -16.38 -18.48
CA SER A 163 -10.74 -16.74 -18.33
C SER A 163 -11.50 -16.55 -19.64
N SER A 164 -11.27 -15.45 -20.37
CA SER A 164 -11.86 -15.22 -21.68
C SER A 164 -11.43 -16.27 -22.72
N VAL A 165 -10.14 -16.62 -22.77
CA VAL A 165 -9.63 -17.65 -23.71
C VAL A 165 -10.26 -19.01 -23.40
N LEU A 166 -10.31 -19.41 -22.13
CA LEU A 166 -10.89 -20.69 -21.72
C LEU A 166 -12.40 -20.74 -22.01
N LEU A 167 -13.14 -19.69 -21.68
CA LEU A 167 -14.59 -19.61 -21.92
C LEU A 167 -14.91 -19.66 -23.41
N ASN A 168 -14.20 -18.89 -24.24
CA ASN A 168 -14.37 -18.94 -25.69
C ASN A 168 -13.99 -20.33 -26.24
N GLY A 169 -12.94 -20.96 -25.70
CA GLY A 169 -12.49 -22.29 -26.09
C GLY A 169 -13.51 -23.42 -25.82
N ILE A 170 -14.38 -23.27 -24.81
CA ILE A 170 -15.47 -24.20 -24.52
C ILE A 170 -16.82 -23.77 -25.13
N GLY A 171 -16.81 -22.79 -26.04
CA GLY A 171 -18.00 -22.35 -26.78
C GLY A 171 -18.88 -21.31 -26.06
N ILE A 172 -18.39 -20.65 -25.01
CA ILE A 172 -19.10 -19.55 -24.33
C ILE A 172 -18.52 -18.22 -24.84
N PRO A 173 -19.21 -17.48 -25.73
CA PRO A 173 -18.67 -16.26 -26.31
C PRO A 173 -18.65 -15.12 -25.29
N VAL A 174 -17.44 -14.62 -25.00
CA VAL A 174 -17.20 -13.57 -24.00
C VAL A 174 -16.28 -12.50 -24.57
N ALA A 175 -16.72 -11.24 -24.49
CA ALA A 175 -15.91 -10.07 -24.77
C ALA A 175 -15.24 -9.55 -23.49
N ARG A 176 -13.94 -9.21 -23.58
CA ARG A 176 -13.17 -8.65 -22.47
C ARG A 176 -12.98 -7.14 -22.63
N VAL A 177 -13.31 -6.36 -21.61
CA VAL A 177 -13.05 -4.92 -21.54
C VAL A 177 -12.30 -4.63 -20.23
N GLY A 178 -10.99 -4.36 -20.32
CA GLY A 178 -10.16 -4.24 -19.12
C GLY A 178 -10.15 -5.54 -18.32
N THR A 179 -10.56 -5.45 -17.05
CA THR A 179 -10.76 -6.59 -16.13
C THR A 179 -12.16 -7.21 -16.22
N GLY A 180 -13.08 -6.60 -16.98
CA GLY A 180 -14.44 -7.05 -17.19
C GLY A 180 -14.58 -8.12 -18.27
N LEU A 181 -15.45 -9.09 -18.01
CA LEU A 181 -15.88 -10.16 -18.90
C LEU A 181 -17.39 -10.02 -19.14
N HIS A 182 -17.78 -9.86 -20.40
CA HIS A 182 -19.16 -9.68 -20.82
C HIS A 182 -19.56 -10.82 -21.74
N CYS A 183 -20.53 -11.64 -21.33
CA CYS A 183 -21.07 -12.69 -22.18
C CYS A 183 -21.92 -12.08 -23.31
N LEU A 184 -21.75 -12.59 -24.53
CA LEU A 184 -22.41 -12.04 -25.74
C LEU A 184 -23.70 -12.77 -26.11
N THR A 185 -24.17 -13.73 -25.31
CA THR A 185 -25.32 -14.60 -25.65
C THR A 185 -26.34 -14.71 -24.52
N GLY A 186 -27.64 -14.63 -24.87
CA GLY A 186 -28.79 -14.94 -24.00
C GLY A 186 -28.97 -13.99 -22.82
N GLU A 187 -29.53 -14.51 -21.70
CA GLU A 187 -29.39 -13.92 -20.36
C GLU A 187 -27.92 -14.00 -19.93
N GLY A 188 -27.08 -13.18 -20.55
CA GLY A 188 -25.64 -13.17 -20.34
C GLY A 188 -25.27 -12.72 -18.92
N PHE A 189 -24.04 -13.01 -18.53
CA PHE A 189 -23.44 -12.45 -17.31
C PHE A 189 -22.46 -11.33 -17.65
N ALA A 190 -22.34 -10.35 -16.75
CA ALA A 190 -21.29 -9.34 -16.77
C ALA A 190 -20.47 -9.47 -15.48
N LEU A 191 -19.26 -10.00 -15.58
CA LEU A 191 -18.36 -10.23 -14.45
C LEU A 191 -17.16 -9.31 -14.54
N ASP A 192 -17.04 -8.36 -13.62
CA ASP A 192 -15.79 -7.62 -13.43
C ASP A 192 -14.94 -8.32 -12.36
N VAL A 193 -13.68 -8.60 -12.70
CA VAL A 193 -12.72 -9.13 -11.73
C VAL A 193 -12.37 -7.99 -10.79
N ALA A 194 -13.09 -7.85 -9.68
CA ALA A 194 -12.89 -6.82 -8.67
C ALA A 194 -11.52 -6.96 -7.96
N ASP A 195 -11.09 -5.94 -7.20
CA ASP A 195 -9.82 -5.95 -6.47
C ASP A 195 -9.60 -7.19 -5.59
N PRO A 196 -10.60 -7.67 -4.82
CA PRO A 196 -10.46 -8.89 -4.01
C PRO A 196 -10.19 -10.17 -4.82
N CYS A 197 -10.48 -10.16 -6.14
CA CYS A 197 -10.27 -11.27 -7.06
C CYS A 197 -8.90 -11.26 -7.75
N SER A 198 -8.01 -10.32 -7.39
CA SER A 198 -6.66 -10.23 -7.96
C SER A 198 -5.75 -11.42 -7.66
N GLY A 199 -6.08 -12.23 -6.66
CA GLY A 199 -5.28 -13.36 -6.20
C GLY A 199 -4.13 -12.98 -5.25
N LEU A 200 -3.93 -11.69 -4.97
CA LEU A 200 -2.86 -11.24 -4.07
C LEU A 200 -3.04 -11.75 -2.65
N ARG A 201 -4.27 -11.75 -2.12
CA ARG A 201 -4.60 -12.33 -0.81
C ARG A 201 -4.05 -13.77 -0.67
N SER A 202 -4.37 -14.63 -1.63
CA SER A 202 -3.94 -16.02 -1.65
C SER A 202 -2.43 -16.15 -1.86
N ILE A 203 -1.82 -15.29 -2.68
CA ILE A 203 -0.36 -15.24 -2.87
C ILE A 203 0.36 -14.94 -1.54
N PHE A 204 -0.05 -13.90 -0.79
CA PHE A 204 0.60 -13.56 0.47
C PHE A 204 0.38 -14.62 1.53
N ALA A 205 -0.86 -15.09 1.69
CA ALA A 205 -1.17 -16.14 2.65
C ALA A 205 -0.38 -17.43 2.36
N LEU A 206 -0.37 -17.90 1.11
CA LEU A 206 0.37 -19.10 0.72
C LEU A 206 1.88 -18.89 0.82
N SER A 207 2.41 -17.71 0.49
CA SER A 207 3.83 -17.39 0.64
C SER A 207 4.26 -17.41 2.11
N ALA A 208 3.48 -16.80 3.01
CA ALA A 208 3.75 -16.80 4.45
C ALA A 208 3.73 -18.23 5.02
N LEU A 209 2.70 -19.00 4.66
CA LEU A 209 2.60 -20.42 5.04
C LEU A 209 3.78 -21.23 4.52
N THR A 210 4.15 -21.03 3.26
CA THR A 210 5.27 -21.73 2.61
C THR A 210 6.59 -21.39 3.25
N ALA A 211 6.85 -20.12 3.57
CA ALA A 211 8.07 -19.71 4.26
C ALA A 211 8.20 -20.36 5.66
N GLY A 212 7.09 -20.42 6.41
CA GLY A 212 7.03 -21.11 7.70
C GLY A 212 7.27 -22.61 7.55
N TYR A 213 6.55 -23.27 6.64
CA TYR A 213 6.68 -24.70 6.36
C TYR A 213 8.11 -25.05 5.90
N ALA A 214 8.66 -24.29 4.96
CA ALA A 214 10.02 -24.48 4.43
C ALA A 214 11.07 -24.34 5.52
N TYR A 215 10.91 -23.38 6.42
CA TYR A 215 11.83 -23.20 7.56
C TYR A 215 11.82 -24.41 8.51
N LEU A 216 10.65 -25.00 8.74
CA LEU A 216 10.47 -26.12 9.65
C LEU A 216 10.88 -27.48 9.05
N THR A 217 10.68 -27.68 7.75
CA THR A 217 10.82 -28.99 7.09
C THR A 217 12.07 -29.13 6.22
N GLN A 218 12.54 -28.05 5.59
CA GLN A 218 13.65 -28.11 4.64
C GLN A 218 14.98 -27.76 5.33
N ARG A 219 16.01 -28.57 5.10
CA ARG A 219 17.35 -28.35 5.68
C ARG A 219 18.17 -27.32 4.90
N ALA A 220 18.29 -27.50 3.58
CA ALA A 220 19.11 -26.67 2.72
C ALA A 220 18.42 -25.35 2.32
N LEU A 221 19.17 -24.25 2.25
CA LEU A 221 18.64 -22.93 1.89
C LEU A 221 18.04 -22.90 0.48
N TRP A 222 18.67 -23.56 -0.50
CA TRP A 222 18.15 -23.61 -1.88
C TRP A 222 16.78 -24.29 -1.95
N ARG A 223 16.54 -25.35 -1.14
CA ARG A 223 15.25 -26.04 -1.07
C ARG A 223 14.15 -25.15 -0.49
N LYS A 224 14.50 -24.32 0.50
CA LYS A 224 13.59 -23.34 1.09
C LYS A 224 13.15 -22.31 0.05
N TRP A 225 14.11 -21.74 -0.68
CA TRP A 225 13.83 -20.75 -1.71
C TRP A 225 13.12 -21.34 -2.92
N LEU A 226 13.49 -22.54 -3.37
CA LEU A 226 12.78 -23.23 -4.45
C LEU A 226 11.31 -23.44 -4.10
N LEU A 227 11.02 -24.00 -2.93
CA LEU A 227 9.65 -24.22 -2.47
C LEU A 227 8.87 -22.90 -2.34
N PHE A 228 9.50 -21.86 -1.80
CA PHE A 228 8.91 -20.53 -1.69
C PHE A 228 8.54 -19.94 -3.07
N VAL A 229 9.44 -20.05 -4.05
CA VAL A 229 9.18 -19.57 -5.42
C VAL A 229 8.09 -20.41 -6.09
N CYS A 230 8.03 -21.73 -5.87
CA CYS A 230 6.98 -22.60 -6.40
C CYS A 230 5.57 -22.27 -5.85
N ALA A 231 5.45 -21.67 -4.67
CA ALA A 231 4.15 -21.26 -4.12
C ALA A 231 3.50 -20.14 -4.93
N LEU A 232 4.30 -19.26 -5.55
CA LEU A 232 3.80 -18.12 -6.32
C LEU A 232 2.99 -18.54 -7.56
N PRO A 233 3.51 -19.36 -8.50
CA PRO A 233 2.72 -19.83 -9.65
C PRO A 233 1.53 -20.67 -9.21
N LEU A 234 1.66 -21.45 -8.14
CA LEU A 234 0.56 -22.26 -7.61
C LEU A 234 -0.62 -21.38 -7.14
N ALA A 235 -0.35 -20.28 -6.44
CA ALA A 235 -1.37 -19.32 -6.04
C ALA A 235 -2.01 -18.62 -7.25
N VAL A 236 -1.20 -18.23 -8.25
CA VAL A 236 -1.69 -17.59 -9.48
C VAL A 236 -2.61 -18.53 -10.27
N VAL A 237 -2.18 -19.76 -10.51
CA VAL A 237 -2.98 -20.78 -11.23
C VAL A 237 -4.25 -21.12 -10.47
N GLY A 238 -4.17 -21.24 -9.13
CA GLY A 238 -5.34 -21.43 -8.29
C GLY A 238 -6.35 -20.29 -8.46
N ASN A 239 -5.88 -19.03 -8.45
CA ASN A 239 -6.76 -17.87 -8.67
C ASN A 239 -7.36 -17.86 -10.09
N MET A 240 -6.60 -18.24 -11.12
CA MET A 240 -7.13 -18.37 -12.48
C MET A 240 -8.26 -19.40 -12.57
N ALA A 241 -8.06 -20.59 -11.97
CA ALA A 241 -9.09 -21.61 -11.90
C ALA A 241 -10.33 -21.14 -11.12
N ARG A 242 -10.14 -20.37 -10.04
CA ARG A 242 -11.23 -19.78 -9.25
C ARG A 242 -12.09 -18.82 -10.09
N ILE A 243 -11.48 -17.88 -10.80
CA ILE A 243 -12.24 -16.90 -11.61
C ILE A 243 -12.94 -17.57 -12.78
N PHE A 244 -12.27 -18.53 -13.44
CA PHE A 244 -12.88 -19.33 -14.49
C PHE A 244 -14.14 -20.07 -14.00
N THR A 245 -14.06 -20.74 -12.84
CA THR A 245 -15.21 -21.47 -12.28
C THR A 245 -16.33 -20.54 -11.81
N ILE A 246 -16.03 -19.34 -11.28
CA ILE A 246 -17.03 -18.31 -10.98
C ILE A 246 -17.81 -17.93 -12.25
N ALA A 247 -17.10 -17.72 -13.38
CA ALA A 247 -17.75 -17.37 -14.65
C ALA A 247 -18.65 -18.50 -15.18
N LEU A 248 -18.24 -19.76 -15.02
CA LEU A 248 -19.09 -20.92 -15.35
C LEU A 248 -20.36 -20.95 -14.49
N VAL A 249 -20.22 -20.78 -13.18
CA VAL A 249 -21.38 -20.76 -12.27
C VAL A 249 -22.31 -19.60 -12.62
N ALA A 250 -21.76 -18.41 -12.91
CA ALA A 250 -22.54 -17.26 -13.34
C ALA A 250 -23.33 -17.54 -14.64
N ARG A 251 -22.76 -18.31 -15.58
CA ARG A 251 -23.41 -18.65 -16.85
C ARG A 251 -24.54 -19.66 -16.71
N PHE A 252 -24.37 -20.68 -15.86
CA PHE A 252 -25.31 -21.80 -15.77
C PHE A 252 -26.34 -21.66 -14.63
N PHE A 253 -25.97 -20.98 -13.55
CA PHE A 253 -26.79 -20.83 -12.35
C PHE A 253 -27.19 -19.36 -12.08
N GLY A 254 -26.89 -18.47 -13.03
CA GLY A 254 -27.19 -17.05 -12.95
C GLY A 254 -26.10 -16.23 -12.25
N GLN A 255 -26.03 -14.95 -12.60
CA GLN A 255 -24.97 -14.03 -12.15
C GLN A 255 -24.88 -13.95 -10.62
N GLN A 256 -26.02 -13.89 -9.92
CA GLN A 256 -26.08 -13.78 -8.46
C GLN A 256 -25.50 -15.01 -7.74
N ALA A 257 -25.68 -16.21 -8.29
CA ALA A 257 -25.09 -17.44 -7.73
C ALA A 257 -23.57 -17.45 -7.87
N GLY A 258 -23.07 -16.95 -9.01
CA GLY A 258 -21.64 -16.83 -9.30
C GLY A 258 -20.96 -15.77 -8.43
N THR A 259 -21.46 -14.53 -8.43
CA THR A 259 -20.84 -13.39 -7.73
C THR A 259 -21.19 -13.29 -6.25
N GLY A 260 -22.21 -14.01 -5.79
CA GLY A 260 -22.57 -14.13 -4.37
C GLY A 260 -21.92 -15.36 -3.74
N PHE A 261 -22.75 -16.37 -3.43
CA PHE A 261 -22.35 -17.54 -2.65
C PHE A 261 -21.07 -18.22 -3.17
N TYR A 262 -20.98 -18.54 -4.47
CA TYR A 262 -19.83 -19.27 -4.98
C TYR A 262 -18.53 -18.45 -4.90
N HIS A 263 -18.61 -17.14 -5.22
CA HIS A 263 -17.47 -16.24 -5.07
C HIS A 263 -16.93 -16.23 -3.63
N ASP A 264 -17.81 -16.16 -2.64
CA ASP A 264 -17.43 -16.04 -1.23
C ASP A 264 -16.74 -17.30 -0.68
N TYR A 265 -17.17 -18.49 -1.09
CA TYR A 265 -16.63 -19.75 -0.55
C TYR A 265 -15.55 -20.42 -1.40
N SER A 266 -15.56 -20.22 -2.73
CA SER A 266 -14.60 -20.85 -3.65
C SER A 266 -13.13 -20.58 -3.29
N GLY A 267 -12.86 -19.44 -2.65
CA GLY A 267 -11.51 -19.07 -2.19
C GLY A 267 -10.93 -20.06 -1.17
N TYR A 268 -11.74 -20.57 -0.24
CA TYR A 268 -11.30 -21.53 0.78
C TYR A 268 -10.90 -22.87 0.15
N LEU A 269 -11.72 -23.37 -0.78
CA LEU A 269 -11.46 -24.62 -1.47
C LEU A 269 -10.14 -24.55 -2.26
N VAL A 270 -9.97 -23.51 -3.07
CA VAL A 270 -8.76 -23.30 -3.87
C VAL A 270 -7.53 -23.13 -2.97
N PHE A 271 -7.66 -22.47 -1.82
CA PHE A 271 -6.56 -22.32 -0.87
C PHE A 271 -6.14 -23.66 -0.22
N ILE A 272 -7.10 -24.52 0.14
CA ILE A 272 -6.83 -25.85 0.68
C ILE A 272 -6.10 -26.69 -0.37
N VAL A 273 -6.62 -26.75 -1.60
CA VAL A 273 -5.98 -27.47 -2.71
C VAL A 273 -4.57 -26.94 -2.97
N GLY A 274 -4.39 -25.62 -3.03
CA GLY A 274 -3.08 -24.99 -3.18
C GLY A 274 -2.12 -25.31 -2.04
N THR A 275 -2.59 -25.39 -0.80
CA THR A 275 -1.77 -25.78 0.35
C THR A 275 -1.33 -27.24 0.25
N LEU A 276 -2.22 -28.16 -0.11
CA LEU A 276 -1.88 -29.57 -0.29
C LEU A 276 -0.86 -29.77 -1.41
N LEU A 277 -1.06 -29.09 -2.54
CA LEU A 277 -0.11 -29.11 -3.66
C LEU A 277 1.25 -28.52 -3.29
N MET A 278 1.28 -27.45 -2.50
CA MET A 278 2.51 -26.87 -1.95
C MET A 278 3.23 -27.87 -1.05
N MET A 279 2.53 -28.52 -0.12
CA MET A 279 3.11 -29.55 0.75
C MET A 279 3.65 -30.74 -0.06
N GLN A 280 2.94 -31.15 -1.10
CA GLN A 280 3.38 -32.22 -2.00
C GLN A 280 4.64 -31.82 -2.77
N ALA A 281 4.73 -30.60 -3.28
CA ALA A 281 5.93 -30.06 -3.89
C ALA A 281 7.10 -30.03 -2.90
N GLY A 282 6.85 -29.65 -1.64
CA GLY A 282 7.84 -29.70 -0.57
C GLY A 282 8.37 -31.11 -0.28
N ALA A 283 7.48 -32.11 -0.31
CA ALA A 283 7.85 -33.52 -0.16
C ALA A 283 8.69 -34.03 -1.36
N TRP A 284 8.37 -33.61 -2.59
CA TRP A 284 9.17 -33.95 -3.76
C TRP A 284 10.54 -33.28 -3.73
N ILE A 285 10.62 -31.99 -3.43
CA ILE A 285 11.90 -31.25 -3.30
C ILE A 285 12.78 -31.86 -2.20
N ALA A 286 12.19 -32.34 -1.11
CA ALA A 286 12.93 -33.01 -0.05
C ALA A 286 13.64 -34.30 -0.53
N ARG A 287 13.10 -34.99 -1.54
CA ARG A 287 13.66 -36.21 -2.15
C ARG A 287 14.74 -35.92 -3.20
N ILE A 288 14.82 -34.70 -3.73
CA ILE A 288 15.80 -34.33 -4.77
C ILE A 288 17.21 -34.27 -4.16
N GLY A 289 18.09 -35.18 -4.56
CA GLY A 289 19.47 -35.25 -4.08
C GLY A 289 19.60 -35.88 -2.68
N SER A 290 18.57 -36.59 -2.19
CA SER A 290 18.71 -37.53 -1.07
C SER A 290 19.26 -38.87 -1.56
N GLY A 291 20.34 -38.85 -2.36
CA GLY A 291 21.17 -40.03 -2.58
C GLY A 291 21.80 -40.44 -1.25
N LYS A 292 22.04 -41.75 -1.07
CA LYS A 292 22.61 -42.36 0.15
C LYS A 292 23.88 -41.63 0.60
N GLY A 293 23.71 -40.60 1.40
CA GLY A 293 24.77 -39.96 2.16
C GLY A 293 24.86 -40.67 3.50
N THR A 294 26.02 -41.29 3.73
CA THR A 294 26.56 -41.79 5.00
C THR A 294 26.04 -40.99 6.20
N PRO A 295 25.79 -41.59 7.38
CA PRO A 295 25.44 -40.85 8.59
C PRO A 295 26.57 -39.89 8.97
N GLY A 296 26.53 -38.69 8.40
CA GLY A 296 27.52 -37.65 8.61
C GLY A 296 27.31 -37.05 9.99
N ALA A 297 28.16 -37.50 10.91
CA ALA A 297 28.60 -36.85 12.14
C ALA A 297 27.56 -35.97 12.83
N ALA A 298 27.08 -36.47 13.98
CA ALA A 298 26.51 -35.64 15.04
C ALA A 298 27.32 -34.34 15.14
N ALA A 299 26.65 -33.20 14.92
CA ALA A 299 27.24 -31.90 15.12
C ALA A 299 27.76 -31.86 16.56
N SER A 300 29.08 -31.87 16.72
CA SER A 300 29.73 -31.65 18.00
C SER A 300 29.13 -30.39 18.63
N PRO A 301 28.84 -30.39 19.94
CA PRO A 301 28.44 -29.17 20.62
C PRO A 301 29.49 -28.09 20.33
N PRO A 302 29.09 -26.82 20.14
CA PRO A 302 30.06 -25.76 19.99
C PRO A 302 31.00 -25.81 21.20
N SER A 303 32.29 -25.98 20.92
CA SER A 303 33.34 -25.86 21.93
C SER A 303 33.10 -24.53 22.66
N PRO A 304 33.03 -24.50 24.01
CA PRO A 304 32.80 -23.26 24.73
C PRO A 304 33.85 -22.27 24.26
N ALA A 305 33.41 -21.19 23.63
CA ALA A 305 34.30 -20.13 23.18
C ALA A 305 35.12 -19.71 24.39
N GLN A 306 36.42 -20.04 24.39
CA GLN A 306 37.34 -19.63 25.42
C GLN A 306 37.24 -18.11 25.51
N SER A 307 36.70 -17.64 26.63
CA SER A 307 36.63 -16.22 26.92
C SER A 307 38.05 -15.74 27.12
N VAL A 308 38.65 -15.18 26.07
CA VAL A 308 39.84 -14.34 26.24
C VAL A 308 39.45 -13.25 27.23
N PRO A 309 40.13 -13.13 28.38
CA PRO A 309 39.89 -12.03 29.31
C PRO A 309 40.51 -10.78 28.70
N THR A 310 39.87 -10.21 27.67
CA THR A 310 40.13 -8.83 27.29
C THR A 310 39.59 -7.98 28.41
N THR A 311 40.47 -7.24 29.09
CA THR A 311 40.14 -6.13 29.97
C THR A 311 39.05 -5.28 29.30
N VAL A 312 37.81 -5.44 29.79
CA VAL A 312 36.65 -4.81 29.16
C VAL A 312 36.61 -3.37 29.63
N GLY A 313 36.78 -2.42 28.70
CA GLY A 313 36.50 -1.02 28.97
C GLY A 313 35.04 -0.86 29.43
N ALA A 314 34.84 -0.15 30.55
CA ALA A 314 33.54 0.16 31.15
C ALA A 314 32.47 0.64 30.14
N TRP A 315 32.91 1.24 29.03
CA TRP A 315 32.10 1.72 27.91
C TRP A 315 31.15 0.69 27.27
N ARG A 316 31.47 -0.62 27.27
CA ARG A 316 30.56 -1.64 26.73
C ARG A 316 29.34 -1.92 27.61
N ALA A 317 29.41 -1.64 28.92
CA ALA A 317 28.29 -1.77 29.84
C ALA A 317 27.25 -0.63 29.67
N VAL A 318 27.71 0.52 29.18
CA VAL A 318 26.88 1.73 28.97
C VAL A 318 26.17 1.71 27.60
N ALA A 319 26.65 0.91 26.64
CA ALA A 319 26.11 0.81 25.28
C ALA A 319 24.56 0.78 25.19
N PRO A 320 23.81 -0.04 25.96
CA PRO A 320 22.35 -0.07 25.88
C PRO A 320 21.63 1.16 26.45
N LEU A 321 22.31 2.04 27.21
CA LEU A 321 21.69 3.26 27.77
C LEU A 321 21.36 4.27 26.68
N LEU A 322 22.17 4.35 25.62
CA LEU A 322 21.95 5.30 24.52
C LEU A 322 20.58 5.13 23.83
N PRO A 323 20.20 3.93 23.31
CA PRO A 323 18.89 3.75 22.70
C PRO A 323 17.74 3.96 23.69
N LEU A 324 17.93 3.67 24.99
CA LEU A 324 16.94 3.96 26.03
C LEU A 324 16.73 5.46 26.22
N LEU A 325 17.81 6.24 26.31
CA LEU A 325 17.75 7.69 26.44
C LEU A 325 17.10 8.34 25.22
N VAL A 326 17.45 7.89 24.02
CA VAL A 326 16.80 8.37 22.77
C VAL A 326 15.31 8.05 22.80
N LEU A 327 14.93 6.81 23.12
CA LEU A 327 13.53 6.40 23.18
C LEU A 327 12.73 7.21 24.22
N ALA A 328 13.29 7.45 25.40
CA ALA A 328 12.68 8.29 26.43
C ALA A 328 12.51 9.74 25.94
N GLY A 329 13.53 10.31 25.29
CA GLY A 329 13.48 11.63 24.69
C GLY A 329 12.40 11.76 23.61
N MET A 330 12.24 10.74 22.77
CA MET A 330 11.19 10.70 21.74
C MET A 330 9.79 10.63 22.36
N LEU A 331 9.60 9.83 23.41
CA LEU A 331 8.32 9.74 24.12
C LEU A 331 7.97 11.08 24.78
N LEU A 332 8.93 11.75 25.42
CA LEU A 332 8.74 13.07 26.01
C LEU A 332 8.43 14.12 24.93
N ALA A 333 9.17 14.12 23.82
CA ALA A 333 8.93 15.03 22.70
C ALA A 333 7.52 14.83 22.12
N ARG A 334 7.07 13.58 21.96
CA ARG A 334 5.73 13.26 21.48
C ARG A 334 4.62 13.79 22.38
N GLN A 335 4.82 13.80 23.70
CA GLN A 335 3.84 14.33 24.65
C GLN A 335 3.76 15.87 24.63
N ARG A 336 4.85 16.53 24.25
CA ARG A 336 4.93 18.01 24.23
C ARG A 336 4.57 18.64 22.88
N LEU A 337 4.72 17.89 21.79
CA LEU A 337 4.44 18.40 20.45
C LEU A 337 2.92 18.48 20.20
N PRO A 338 2.40 19.61 19.66
CA PRO A 338 1.00 19.72 19.29
C PRO A 338 0.66 18.79 18.12
N ALA A 339 -0.63 18.46 17.96
CA ALA A 339 -1.11 17.67 16.83
C ALA A 339 -0.84 18.41 15.49
N PRO A 340 -0.57 17.69 14.38
CA PRO A 340 -0.40 18.32 13.08
C PRO A 340 -1.67 19.06 12.63
N ILE A 341 -1.51 20.27 12.11
CA ILE A 341 -2.63 21.11 11.65
C ILE A 341 -2.84 20.87 10.15
N LEU A 342 -4.09 20.58 9.76
CA LEU A 342 -4.47 20.42 8.35
C LEU A 342 -4.66 21.78 7.69
N GLU A 343 -3.97 22.00 6.57
CA GLU A 343 -4.13 23.23 5.81
C GLU A 343 -5.57 23.38 5.29
N PRO A 344 -6.13 24.60 5.29
CA PRO A 344 -7.41 24.88 4.66
C PRO A 344 -7.35 24.69 3.13
N PRO A 345 -8.50 24.48 2.46
CA PRO A 345 -8.59 24.41 1.00
C PRO A 345 -8.70 25.78 0.31
N ASP A 346 -8.39 26.88 1.01
CA ASP A 346 -8.53 28.27 0.55
C ASP A 346 -7.65 28.63 -0.66
N PHE A 347 -6.59 27.86 -0.91
CA PHE A 347 -5.79 28.00 -2.14
C PHE A 347 -6.53 27.57 -3.42
N LEU A 348 -7.77 27.07 -3.31
CA LEU A 348 -8.63 26.66 -4.41
C LEU A 348 -9.98 27.39 -4.39
N ALA A 349 -10.55 27.58 -5.57
CA ALA A 349 -11.93 28.00 -5.73
C ALA A 349 -12.89 26.96 -5.11
N ALA A 350 -13.96 27.46 -4.48
CA ALA A 350 -14.98 26.60 -3.88
C ALA A 350 -15.79 25.80 -4.91
N ARG A 351 -15.90 26.31 -6.15
CA ARG A 351 -16.56 25.67 -7.29
C ARG A 351 -15.84 26.04 -8.59
N LEU A 352 -15.94 25.18 -9.59
CA LEU A 352 -15.55 25.52 -10.97
C LEU A 352 -16.61 26.47 -11.55
N GLY A 353 -16.15 27.62 -12.05
CA GLY A 353 -16.98 28.63 -12.70
C GLY A 353 -16.77 28.69 -14.20
N ASP A 354 -17.50 29.59 -14.85
CA ASP A 354 -17.33 29.88 -16.27
C ASP A 354 -15.93 30.41 -16.57
N LEU A 355 -15.40 30.02 -17.73
CA LEU A 355 -14.08 30.44 -18.21
C LEU A 355 -14.25 31.24 -19.51
N PRO A 356 -13.41 32.27 -19.74
CA PRO A 356 -13.45 33.02 -21.00
C PRO A 356 -13.28 32.08 -22.20
N GLY A 357 -14.25 32.10 -23.12
CA GLY A 357 -14.22 31.27 -24.33
C GLY A 357 -14.68 29.82 -24.14
N PHE A 358 -15.14 29.43 -22.95
CA PHE A 358 -15.63 28.07 -22.67
C PHE A 358 -16.99 28.06 -21.98
N ARG A 359 -17.90 27.21 -22.47
CA ARG A 359 -19.18 26.90 -21.82
C ARG A 359 -18.97 25.79 -20.79
N LEU A 360 -19.33 26.03 -19.54
CA LEU A 360 -19.31 25.00 -18.50
C LEU A 360 -20.63 24.21 -18.49
N ALA A 361 -20.54 22.89 -18.59
CA ALA A 361 -21.60 21.95 -18.26
C ALA A 361 -21.23 21.14 -17.01
N ARG A 362 -22.21 20.90 -16.13
CA ARG A 362 -21.98 20.13 -14.90
C ARG A 362 -22.30 18.65 -15.13
N PRO A 363 -21.37 17.73 -14.85
CA PRO A 363 -21.64 16.31 -14.90
C PRO A 363 -22.42 15.84 -13.67
N TRP A 364 -23.48 15.08 -13.90
CA TRP A 364 -24.33 14.45 -12.90
C TRP A 364 -24.23 12.93 -13.00
N PHE A 365 -23.90 12.28 -11.90
CA PHE A 365 -23.69 10.84 -11.82
C PHE A 365 -24.84 10.16 -11.08
N CYS A 366 -25.45 9.15 -11.70
CA CYS A 366 -26.49 8.35 -11.06
C CYS A 366 -25.89 7.52 -9.93
N GLN A 367 -26.55 7.56 -8.76
CA GLN A 367 -26.16 6.82 -7.57
C GLN A 367 -26.76 5.40 -7.51
N ASN A 368 -27.50 4.98 -8.54
CA ASN A 368 -27.97 3.60 -8.66
C ASN A 368 -26.85 2.72 -9.23
N GLU A 369 -26.51 1.65 -8.50
CA GLU A 369 -25.42 0.72 -8.86
C GLU A 369 -25.59 0.03 -10.22
N GLN A 370 -26.83 -0.15 -10.68
CA GLN A 370 -27.15 -0.79 -11.96
C GLN A 370 -27.14 0.21 -13.10
N CYS A 371 -27.63 1.43 -12.88
CA CYS A 371 -27.70 2.47 -13.91
C CYS A 371 -26.34 3.13 -14.16
N ARG A 372 -25.71 3.70 -13.12
CA ARG A 372 -24.43 4.45 -13.19
C ARG A 372 -24.35 5.47 -14.34
N GLY A 373 -25.50 5.94 -14.85
CA GLY A 373 -25.58 6.91 -15.94
C GLY A 373 -24.88 8.23 -15.61
N ILE A 374 -24.34 8.88 -16.63
CA ILE A 374 -23.68 10.18 -16.54
C ILE A 374 -24.45 11.13 -17.44
N PHE A 375 -24.89 12.25 -16.88
CA PHE A 375 -25.74 13.23 -17.55
C PHE A 375 -25.14 14.63 -17.44
N GLU A 376 -25.53 15.51 -18.36
CA GLU A 376 -25.14 16.91 -18.39
C GLU A 376 -26.39 17.76 -18.66
N ASP A 377 -26.30 19.07 -18.41
CA ASP A 377 -27.34 20.06 -18.78
C ASP A 377 -28.76 19.74 -18.27
N LEU A 378 -28.87 19.03 -17.15
CA LEU A 378 -30.13 18.74 -16.49
C LEU A 378 -30.65 19.96 -15.71
N ALA A 379 -31.96 20.18 -15.76
CA ALA A 379 -32.61 21.19 -14.93
C ALA A 379 -32.44 20.86 -13.44
N VAL A 380 -32.05 21.88 -12.67
CA VAL A 380 -31.69 21.76 -11.27
C VAL A 380 -32.84 22.30 -10.41
N VAL A 381 -33.21 21.56 -9.37
CA VAL A 381 -34.19 22.03 -8.38
C VAL A 381 -33.53 23.12 -7.51
N PRO A 382 -34.10 24.35 -7.43
CA PRO A 382 -33.45 25.47 -6.74
C PRO A 382 -33.10 25.20 -5.27
N GLU A 383 -33.94 24.45 -4.57
CA GLU A 383 -33.78 24.16 -3.13
C GLU A 383 -32.59 23.24 -2.84
N THR A 384 -32.40 22.20 -3.67
CA THR A 384 -31.37 21.19 -3.45
C THR A 384 -30.09 21.49 -4.23
N GLY A 385 -30.17 22.34 -5.26
CA GLY A 385 -29.08 22.54 -6.21
C GLY A 385 -28.74 21.27 -6.99
N ARG A 386 -29.65 20.28 -7.07
CA ARG A 386 -29.48 19.01 -7.78
C ARG A 386 -30.64 18.73 -8.75
N PRO A 387 -30.43 17.93 -9.81
CA PRO A 387 -31.54 17.46 -10.65
C PRO A 387 -32.51 16.59 -9.85
N ALA A 388 -33.79 16.61 -10.22
CA ALA A 388 -34.84 15.92 -9.49
C ALA A 388 -34.65 14.38 -9.46
N ALA A 389 -34.34 13.79 -10.62
CA ALA A 389 -34.12 12.34 -10.75
C ALA A 389 -33.29 12.00 -12.00
N CYS A 390 -32.66 10.83 -11.98
CA CYS A 390 -32.00 10.22 -13.13
C CYS A 390 -33.01 9.95 -14.26
N PRO A 391 -32.77 10.44 -15.49
CA PRO A 391 -33.67 10.18 -16.63
C PRO A 391 -33.87 8.68 -16.94
N ASP A 392 -32.84 7.87 -16.72
CA ASP A 392 -32.86 6.45 -17.14
C ASP A 392 -33.53 5.54 -16.10
N CYS A 393 -33.40 5.84 -14.81
CA CYS A 393 -33.82 4.91 -13.75
C CYS A 393 -34.56 5.57 -12.57
N GLY A 394 -34.81 6.88 -12.61
CA GLY A 394 -35.44 7.63 -11.52
C GLY A 394 -34.60 7.78 -10.24
N GLY A 395 -33.36 7.29 -10.23
CA GLY A 395 -32.47 7.34 -9.07
C GLY A 395 -31.89 8.72 -8.77
N ALA A 396 -31.30 8.89 -7.58
CA ALA A 396 -30.65 10.15 -7.20
C ALA A 396 -29.40 10.44 -8.05
N LEU A 397 -29.15 11.73 -8.30
CA LEU A 397 -27.98 12.24 -9.00
C LEU A 397 -27.07 13.05 -8.04
N ASP A 398 -25.77 12.96 -8.25
CA ASP A 398 -24.76 13.71 -7.50
C ASP A 398 -23.62 14.17 -8.42
N GLU A 399 -22.87 15.20 -8.04
CA GLU A 399 -21.69 15.66 -8.80
C GLU A 399 -20.50 14.69 -8.65
N VAL A 400 -20.58 13.76 -7.68
CA VAL A 400 -19.59 12.71 -7.42
C VAL A 400 -20.14 11.34 -7.84
N SER A 401 -19.33 10.53 -8.52
CA SER A 401 -19.77 9.19 -8.92
C SER A 401 -19.95 8.27 -7.72
N LEU A 402 -20.84 7.29 -7.84
CA LEU A 402 -21.06 6.30 -6.80
C LEU A 402 -19.76 5.58 -6.39
N GLY A 403 -18.89 5.28 -7.37
CA GLY A 403 -17.58 4.68 -7.12
C GLY A 403 -16.66 5.58 -6.29
N GLU A 404 -16.59 6.87 -6.60
CA GLU A 404 -15.80 7.82 -5.78
C GLU A 404 -16.37 7.96 -4.38
N ARG A 405 -17.70 8.03 -4.24
CA ARG A 405 -18.37 8.18 -2.95
C ARG A 405 -18.20 6.97 -2.04
N THR A 406 -18.17 5.76 -2.61
CA THR A 406 -18.06 4.50 -1.86
C THR A 406 -16.61 4.12 -1.55
N VAL A 407 -15.67 4.48 -2.42
CA VAL A 407 -14.27 4.07 -2.29
C VAL A 407 -13.40 5.13 -1.61
N LEU A 408 -13.66 6.41 -1.83
CA LEU A 408 -12.79 7.47 -1.33
C LEU A 408 -13.22 7.96 0.06
N PRO A 409 -12.26 8.43 0.88
CA PRO A 409 -12.56 8.97 2.21
C PRO A 409 -13.63 10.07 2.17
N ALA A 410 -14.50 10.11 3.17
CA ALA A 410 -15.61 11.07 3.25
C ALA A 410 -15.17 12.55 3.32
N ASP A 411 -13.92 12.81 3.70
CA ASP A 411 -13.29 14.14 3.74
C ASP A 411 -12.62 14.53 2.41
N THR A 412 -12.79 13.74 1.35
CA THR A 412 -12.30 14.04 0.00
C THR A 412 -13.17 15.11 -0.65
N GLY A 413 -12.55 16.20 -1.11
CA GLY A 413 -13.23 17.21 -1.90
C GLY A 413 -13.16 16.90 -3.40
N PHE A 414 -14.20 17.25 -4.15
CA PHE A 414 -14.25 17.10 -5.59
C PHE A 414 -14.71 18.40 -6.24
N LEU A 415 -14.09 18.76 -7.36
CA LEU A 415 -14.62 19.76 -8.28
C LEU A 415 -14.62 19.14 -9.68
N LYS A 416 -15.77 19.10 -10.35
CA LYS A 416 -15.90 18.52 -11.68
C LYS A 416 -16.61 19.48 -12.63
N GLY A 417 -16.17 19.51 -13.88
CA GLY A 417 -16.73 20.39 -14.89
C GLY A 417 -16.35 19.96 -16.30
N ASN A 418 -17.30 20.06 -17.20
CA ASN A 418 -17.13 19.75 -18.62
C ASN A 418 -17.13 21.08 -19.39
N TYR A 419 -15.96 21.47 -19.88
CA TYR A 419 -15.77 22.74 -20.60
C TYR A 419 -15.82 22.49 -22.10
N TYR A 420 -16.72 23.19 -22.79
CA TYR A 420 -16.84 23.16 -24.24
C TYR A 420 -16.25 24.44 -24.82
N ASP A 421 -15.33 24.32 -25.76
CA ASP A 421 -14.85 25.49 -26.52
C ASP A 421 -15.84 25.95 -27.59
N ALA A 422 -15.50 27.02 -28.31
CA ALA A 422 -16.32 27.56 -29.40
C ALA A 422 -16.60 26.56 -30.55
N TYR A 423 -15.80 25.49 -30.66
CA TYR A 423 -15.96 24.43 -31.67
C TYR A 423 -16.69 23.20 -31.12
N GLY A 424 -17.17 23.25 -29.87
CA GLY A 424 -17.84 22.13 -29.20
C GLY A 424 -16.88 21.04 -28.70
N ARG A 425 -15.56 21.29 -28.66
CA ARG A 425 -14.60 20.33 -28.14
C ARG A 425 -14.63 20.33 -26.62
N LEU A 426 -14.65 19.12 -26.05
CA LEU A 426 -14.84 18.89 -24.63
C LEU A 426 -13.52 18.70 -23.88
N TYR A 427 -13.34 19.49 -22.82
CA TYR A 427 -12.32 19.33 -21.78
C TYR A 427 -12.98 18.93 -20.46
N ARG A 428 -12.80 17.67 -20.06
CA ARG A 428 -13.30 17.15 -18.78
C ARG A 428 -12.30 17.48 -17.68
N VAL A 429 -12.70 18.33 -16.75
CA VAL A 429 -11.90 18.73 -15.59
C VAL A 429 -12.39 17.98 -14.36
N SER A 430 -11.46 17.36 -13.65
CA SER A 430 -11.70 16.73 -12.35
C SER A 430 -10.58 17.14 -11.39
N VAL A 431 -10.96 17.77 -10.29
CA VAL A 431 -10.06 18.15 -9.19
C VAL A 431 -10.41 17.31 -7.99
N VAL A 432 -9.44 16.55 -7.47
CA VAL A 432 -9.60 15.75 -6.26
C VAL A 432 -8.74 16.36 -5.16
N ILE A 433 -9.35 16.74 -4.06
CA ILE A 433 -8.72 17.43 -2.93
C ILE A 433 -8.65 16.45 -1.77
N ASN A 434 -7.45 16.19 -1.23
CA ASN A 434 -7.36 15.32 -0.06
C ASN A 434 -7.79 16.05 1.22
N GLY A 435 -8.46 15.32 2.10
CA GLY A 435 -8.69 15.75 3.48
C GLY A 435 -7.51 15.40 4.39
N ALA A 436 -7.81 15.05 5.64
CA ALA A 436 -6.85 14.48 6.57
C ALA A 436 -6.37 13.09 6.10
N SER A 437 -7.22 12.35 5.39
CA SER A 437 -6.84 11.07 4.80
C SER A 437 -5.91 11.23 3.58
N ARG A 438 -5.01 10.26 3.40
CA ARG A 438 -4.03 10.22 2.29
C ARG A 438 -4.50 9.39 1.10
N GLN A 439 -5.60 8.66 1.25
CA GLN A 439 -6.07 7.68 0.28
C GLN A 439 -6.85 8.33 -0.88
N SER A 440 -7.21 9.61 -0.77
CA SER A 440 -8.02 10.32 -1.76
C SER A 440 -7.35 10.53 -3.12
N ILE A 441 -6.02 10.63 -3.16
CA ILE A 441 -5.27 10.99 -4.36
C ILE A 441 -4.26 9.90 -4.71
N HIS A 442 -4.42 9.31 -5.88
CA HIS A 442 -3.48 8.39 -6.50
C HIS A 442 -3.21 8.77 -7.96
N ARG A 443 -2.10 8.30 -8.52
CA ARG A 443 -1.74 8.56 -9.92
C ARG A 443 -2.71 7.85 -10.90
N PRO A 444 -3.14 8.46 -12.04
CA PRO A 444 -4.12 7.84 -12.94
C PRO A 444 -3.64 6.53 -13.56
N GLU A 445 -2.33 6.37 -13.73
CA GLU A 445 -1.71 5.18 -14.33
C GLU A 445 -1.93 3.91 -13.51
N LEU A 446 -2.34 4.07 -12.24
CA LEU A 446 -2.77 2.95 -11.44
C LEU A 446 -4.13 2.45 -11.93
N CYS A 447 -5.16 3.29 -12.01
CA CYS A 447 -6.55 2.83 -12.18
C CYS A 447 -7.04 2.77 -13.63
N LEU A 448 -6.45 3.53 -14.56
CA LEU A 448 -6.87 3.58 -15.97
C LEU A 448 -6.82 2.22 -16.69
N PRO A 449 -5.79 1.36 -16.49
CA PRO A 449 -5.76 0.05 -17.12
C PRO A 449 -6.93 -0.86 -16.73
N ALA A 450 -7.38 -0.80 -15.47
CA ALA A 450 -8.52 -1.58 -15.00
C ALA A 450 -9.82 -1.19 -15.72
N GLN A 451 -9.97 0.10 -16.06
CA GLN A 451 -11.13 0.63 -16.80
C GLN A 451 -11.09 0.34 -18.31
N GLY A 452 -10.05 -0.37 -18.79
CA GLY A 452 -9.89 -0.76 -20.20
C GLY A 452 -9.07 0.21 -21.04
N PHE A 453 -8.38 1.18 -20.43
CA PHE A 453 -7.45 2.05 -21.15
C PHE A 453 -6.05 1.42 -21.25
N SER A 454 -5.45 1.42 -22.44
CA SER A 454 -4.01 1.20 -22.60
C SER A 454 -3.29 2.56 -22.58
N ILE A 455 -2.30 2.68 -21.71
CA ILE A 455 -1.40 3.85 -21.66
C ILE A 455 -0.35 3.66 -22.76
N GLU A 456 -0.38 4.52 -23.78
CA GLU A 456 0.53 4.44 -24.92
C GLU A 456 1.83 5.20 -24.66
N ARG A 457 1.72 6.37 -24.02
CA ARG A 457 2.87 7.22 -23.72
C ARG A 457 2.60 8.06 -22.48
N THR A 458 3.64 8.26 -21.67
CA THR A 458 3.63 9.19 -20.52
C THR A 458 4.82 10.13 -20.64
N ARG A 459 4.58 11.44 -20.55
CA ARG A 459 5.62 12.47 -20.64
C ARG A 459 5.41 13.51 -19.55
N ARG A 460 6.49 13.98 -18.95
CA ARG A 460 6.47 15.16 -18.08
C ARG A 460 6.99 16.34 -18.88
N ILE A 461 6.23 17.42 -18.89
CA ILE A 461 6.60 18.66 -19.55
C ILE A 461 6.29 19.82 -18.61
N ASP A 462 7.03 20.91 -18.78
CA ASP A 462 6.74 22.17 -18.13
C ASP A 462 6.05 23.06 -19.15
N LEU A 463 4.78 23.37 -18.89
CA LEU A 463 4.03 24.28 -19.75
C LEU A 463 4.46 25.71 -19.44
N ALA A 464 4.76 26.47 -20.49
CA ALA A 464 5.00 27.90 -20.40
C ALA A 464 3.65 28.61 -20.17
N ALA A 465 3.67 29.69 -19.40
CA ALA A 465 2.51 30.53 -19.13
C ALA A 465 1.40 29.89 -18.26
N THR A 466 1.62 29.90 -16.95
CA THR A 466 0.54 30.33 -16.05
C THR A 466 0.91 31.71 -15.51
N PRO A 467 -0.05 32.53 -15.05
CA PRO A 467 0.24 33.80 -14.36
C PRO A 467 1.22 33.71 -13.18
N SER A 468 1.53 32.50 -12.69
CA SER A 468 2.43 32.20 -11.57
C SER A 468 3.77 31.56 -11.95
N GLY A 469 4.08 31.38 -13.25
CA GLY A 469 5.32 30.74 -13.73
C GLY A 469 5.09 29.45 -14.52
N ARG A 470 6.13 28.60 -14.61
CA ARG A 470 6.08 27.30 -15.29
C ARG A 470 5.22 26.31 -14.49
N LEU A 471 4.30 25.62 -15.16
CA LEU A 471 3.48 24.59 -14.54
C LEU A 471 3.97 23.19 -14.95
N PRO A 472 4.58 22.42 -14.04
CA PRO A 472 4.98 21.05 -14.33
C PRO A 472 3.73 20.15 -14.41
N VAL A 473 3.56 19.46 -15.53
CA VAL A 473 2.44 18.55 -15.77
C VAL A 473 2.89 17.17 -16.27
N THR A 474 2.06 16.15 -16.05
CA THR A 474 2.24 14.83 -16.67
C THR A 474 1.16 14.61 -17.72
N LEU A 475 1.56 14.39 -18.97
CA LEU A 475 0.68 14.00 -20.07
C LEU A 475 0.68 12.47 -20.19
N VAL A 476 -0.51 11.94 -20.40
CA VAL A 476 -0.78 10.52 -20.57
C VAL A 476 -1.65 10.36 -21.82
N ASP A 477 -1.08 9.71 -22.83
CA ASP A 477 -1.79 9.35 -24.05
C ASP A 477 -2.45 7.99 -23.83
N LEU A 478 -3.77 7.94 -24.01
CA LEU A 478 -4.60 6.80 -23.69
C LEU A 478 -5.31 6.30 -24.94
N ARG A 479 -5.40 4.97 -25.06
CA ARG A 479 -6.25 4.31 -26.05
C ARG A 479 -7.24 3.41 -25.35
N ARG A 480 -8.50 3.45 -25.77
CA ARG A 480 -9.55 2.53 -25.34
C ARG A 480 -10.12 1.84 -26.56
N THR A 481 -10.17 0.51 -26.52
CA THR A 481 -10.84 -0.28 -27.55
C THR A 481 -12.22 -0.67 -27.04
N VAL A 482 -13.27 -0.18 -27.69
CA VAL A 482 -14.66 -0.50 -27.35
C VAL A 482 -15.31 -1.09 -28.60
N ALA A 483 -15.81 -2.33 -28.51
CA ALA A 483 -16.45 -3.03 -29.63
C ALA A 483 -15.63 -2.98 -30.95
N GLY A 484 -14.31 -3.16 -30.86
CA GLY A 484 -13.40 -3.15 -32.01
C GLY A 484 -13.01 -1.74 -32.53
N ARG A 485 -13.64 -0.67 -32.03
CA ARG A 485 -13.25 0.71 -32.37
C ARG A 485 -12.24 1.26 -31.36
N ASN A 486 -11.14 1.78 -31.88
CA ASN A 486 -10.14 2.45 -31.07
C ASN A 486 -10.51 3.93 -30.91
N ARG A 487 -10.64 4.37 -29.66
CA ARG A 487 -10.68 5.79 -29.31
C ARG A 487 -9.40 6.17 -28.60
N THR A 488 -8.78 7.25 -29.05
CA THR A 488 -7.59 7.83 -28.42
C THR A 488 -8.00 9.09 -27.67
N MET A 489 -7.54 9.23 -26.43
CA MET A 489 -7.76 10.41 -25.61
C MET A 489 -6.47 10.86 -24.93
N GLY A 490 -6.37 12.15 -24.66
CA GLY A 490 -5.28 12.73 -23.90
C GLY A 490 -5.75 13.03 -22.49
N GLN A 491 -4.90 12.75 -21.52
CA GLN A 491 -5.09 13.20 -20.15
C GLN A 491 -3.85 13.94 -19.69
N VAL A 492 -4.03 15.09 -19.06
CA VAL A 492 -2.97 15.78 -18.33
C VAL A 492 -3.35 15.83 -16.85
N TYR A 493 -2.36 15.64 -15.98
CA TYR A 493 -2.56 15.84 -14.55
C TYR A 493 -1.36 16.47 -13.87
N PHE A 494 -1.63 17.16 -12.76
CA PHE A 494 -0.62 17.76 -11.89
C PHE A 494 -1.16 17.89 -10.46
N PHE A 495 -0.26 18.12 -9.50
CA PHE A 495 -0.59 18.29 -8.09
C PHE A 495 -0.27 19.71 -7.64
N VAL A 496 -1.20 20.34 -6.92
CA VAL A 496 -1.02 21.66 -6.33
C VAL A 496 -1.38 21.67 -4.85
N SER A 497 -0.64 22.44 -4.07
CA SER A 497 -0.97 22.81 -2.68
C SER A 497 -0.88 24.33 -2.55
N ALA A 498 -1.12 24.87 -1.36
CA ALA A 498 -0.95 26.30 -1.10
C ALA A 498 0.42 26.83 -1.57
N HIS A 499 1.50 26.04 -1.36
CA HIS A 499 2.88 26.48 -1.57
C HIS A 499 3.68 25.72 -2.63
N HIS A 500 3.14 24.64 -3.20
CA HIS A 500 3.89 23.80 -4.14
C HIS A 500 3.03 23.41 -5.34
N ALA A 501 3.66 23.28 -6.50
CA ALA A 501 3.10 22.63 -7.69
C ALA A 501 4.08 21.58 -8.20
N THR A 502 3.60 20.39 -8.55
CA THR A 502 4.46 19.31 -9.07
C THR A 502 3.69 18.34 -9.97
N ALA A 503 4.37 17.82 -11.00
CA ALA A 503 3.88 16.71 -11.80
C ALA A 503 4.12 15.33 -11.13
N SER A 504 4.95 15.27 -10.07
CA SER A 504 5.44 14.01 -9.52
C SER A 504 4.72 13.63 -8.23
N HIS A 505 4.05 12.47 -8.27
CA HIS A 505 3.45 11.86 -7.09
C HIS A 505 4.47 11.60 -5.97
N VAL A 506 5.72 11.23 -6.32
CA VAL A 506 6.77 10.97 -5.33
C VAL A 506 7.19 12.26 -4.64
N VAL A 507 7.36 13.35 -5.39
CA VAL A 507 7.70 14.66 -4.82
C VAL A 507 6.59 15.12 -3.88
N ARG A 508 5.32 15.00 -4.29
CA ARG A 508 4.15 15.27 -3.44
C ARG A 508 4.22 14.53 -2.09
N MET A 509 4.50 13.22 -2.14
CA MET A 509 4.60 12.40 -0.93
C MET A 509 5.76 12.82 -0.03
N LEU A 510 6.93 13.10 -0.59
CA LEU A 510 8.11 13.54 0.16
C LEU A 510 7.88 14.91 0.83
N VAL A 511 7.28 15.86 0.12
CA VAL A 511 6.88 17.17 0.67
C VAL A 511 5.90 16.99 1.82
N SER A 512 4.88 16.13 1.65
CA SER A 512 3.89 15.87 2.71
C SER A 512 4.51 15.24 3.97
N ILE A 513 5.49 14.33 3.80
CA ILE A 513 6.24 13.74 4.92
C ILE A 513 7.07 14.81 5.62
N ARG A 514 7.82 15.61 4.86
CA ARG A 514 8.67 16.69 5.38
C ARG A 514 7.83 17.69 6.16
N ASP A 515 6.75 18.19 5.57
CA ASP A 515 5.91 19.23 6.14
C ASP A 515 5.23 18.78 7.43
N ARG A 516 4.76 17.53 7.46
CA ARG A 516 4.15 16.97 8.67
C ARG A 516 5.19 16.70 9.75
N ALA A 517 6.36 16.18 9.38
CA ALA A 517 7.39 15.80 10.33
C ALA A 517 8.12 16.99 10.96
N LEU A 518 8.51 17.96 10.13
CA LEU A 518 9.37 19.09 10.52
C LEU A 518 8.56 20.35 10.84
N PHE A 519 7.48 20.63 10.11
CA PHE A 519 6.69 21.86 10.26
C PHE A 519 5.33 21.64 10.94
N ASN A 520 5.05 20.41 11.38
CA ASN A 520 3.79 20.02 12.03
C ASN A 520 2.53 20.37 11.21
N ARG A 521 2.63 20.26 9.88
CA ARG A 521 1.60 20.66 8.94
C ARG A 521 1.17 19.51 8.04
N VAL A 522 -0.13 19.28 7.91
CA VAL A 522 -0.66 18.33 6.93
C VAL A 522 -0.94 19.09 5.65
N THR A 523 -0.05 18.95 4.68
CA THR A 523 -0.15 19.64 3.40
C THR A 523 -1.43 19.22 2.67
N ARG A 524 -2.28 20.18 2.33
CA ARG A 524 -3.47 19.91 1.52
C ARG A 524 -3.13 20.00 0.04
N TRP A 525 -3.40 18.92 -0.68
CA TRP A 525 -3.15 18.78 -2.11
C TRP A 525 -4.45 18.68 -2.88
N ALA A 526 -4.46 19.29 -4.05
CA ALA A 526 -5.39 18.99 -5.13
C ALA A 526 -4.64 18.31 -6.27
N MET A 527 -5.21 17.23 -6.77
CA MET A 527 -4.85 16.64 -8.05
C MET A 527 -5.81 17.16 -9.10
N VAL A 528 -5.27 17.93 -10.05
CA VAL A 528 -6.04 18.45 -11.19
C VAL A 528 -5.82 17.50 -12.36
N VAL A 529 -6.92 17.09 -12.97
CA VAL A 529 -6.94 16.21 -14.14
C VAL A 529 -7.77 16.89 -15.22
N VAL A 530 -7.21 16.98 -16.43
CA VAL A 530 -7.92 17.42 -17.63
C VAL A 530 -7.84 16.32 -18.68
N ALA A 531 -8.99 15.88 -19.19
CA ALA A 531 -9.06 14.85 -20.23
C ALA A 531 -9.85 15.36 -21.45
N ALA A 532 -9.34 15.11 -22.65
CA ALA A 532 -10.00 15.49 -23.90
C ALA A 532 -9.72 14.48 -25.03
N GLU A 533 -10.58 14.51 -26.05
CA GLU A 533 -10.37 13.82 -27.34
C GLU A 533 -10.25 14.89 -28.43
N PRO A 534 -9.30 14.81 -29.39
CA PRO A 534 -8.19 13.85 -29.49
C PRO A 534 -7.03 14.14 -28.49
N PRO A 535 -5.99 13.26 -28.42
CA PRO A 535 -4.89 13.40 -27.46
C PRO A 535 -4.06 14.68 -27.57
N PHE A 536 -3.44 15.07 -26.45
CA PHE A 536 -2.57 16.25 -26.37
C PHE A 536 -1.16 16.02 -26.92
N SER A 537 -0.91 14.86 -27.54
CA SER A 537 0.39 14.51 -28.10
C SER A 537 0.76 15.28 -29.36
N GLU A 538 -0.23 15.80 -30.06
CA GLU A 538 -0.07 16.62 -31.26
C GLU A 538 0.31 18.06 -30.88
N PRO A 539 1.24 18.73 -31.58
CA PRO A 539 1.71 20.08 -31.23
C PRO A 539 0.58 21.12 -31.12
N ASP A 540 -0.41 21.05 -32.00
CA ASP A 540 -1.56 21.97 -31.99
C ASP A 540 -2.44 21.74 -30.77
N ARG A 541 -2.72 20.46 -30.45
CA ARG A 541 -3.48 20.07 -29.26
C ARG A 541 -2.76 20.42 -27.96
N LEU A 542 -1.43 20.39 -27.96
CA LEU A 542 -0.64 20.83 -26.82
C LEU A 542 -0.77 22.35 -26.60
N ARG A 543 -0.72 23.15 -27.67
CA ARG A 543 -0.93 24.62 -27.59
C ARG A 543 -2.34 24.97 -27.12
N GLU A 544 -3.34 24.23 -27.57
CA GLU A 544 -4.73 24.42 -27.10
C GLU A 544 -4.90 24.04 -25.63
N LEU A 545 -4.21 22.98 -25.18
CA LEU A 545 -4.17 22.63 -23.78
C LEU A 545 -3.50 23.71 -22.94
N GLU A 546 -2.38 24.28 -23.42
CA GLU A 546 -1.71 25.42 -22.77
C GLU A 546 -2.67 26.60 -22.61
N ALA A 547 -3.34 27.02 -23.70
CA ALA A 547 -4.32 28.10 -23.66
C ALA A 547 -5.51 27.81 -22.71
N PHE A 548 -5.97 26.56 -22.64
CA PHE A 548 -7.02 26.18 -21.69
C PHE A 548 -6.52 26.23 -20.23
N LEU A 549 -5.30 25.77 -19.96
CA LEU A 549 -4.72 25.81 -18.61
C LEU A 549 -4.35 27.23 -18.17
N GLU A 550 -4.02 28.12 -19.10
CA GLU A 550 -3.79 29.55 -18.85
C GLU A 550 -5.02 30.23 -18.21
N VAL A 551 -6.24 29.83 -18.60
CA VAL A 551 -7.48 30.37 -18.02
C VAL A 551 -7.99 29.54 -16.84
N LEU A 552 -7.90 28.20 -16.91
CA LEU A 552 -8.38 27.32 -15.85
C LEU A 552 -7.57 27.47 -14.57
N TYR A 553 -6.24 27.46 -14.66
CA TYR A 553 -5.37 27.42 -13.48
C TYR A 553 -5.54 28.64 -12.57
N PRO A 554 -5.57 29.89 -13.10
CA PRO A 554 -5.85 31.08 -12.28
C PRO A 554 -7.25 31.08 -11.68
N ALA A 555 -8.26 30.68 -12.46
CA ALA A 555 -9.63 30.60 -11.97
C ALA A 555 -9.75 29.60 -10.82
N LEU A 556 -9.07 28.45 -10.94
CA LEU A 556 -8.98 27.44 -9.90
C LEU A 556 -8.23 27.95 -8.66
N ARG A 557 -7.22 28.81 -8.82
CA ARG A 557 -6.43 29.36 -7.69
C ARG A 557 -7.05 30.60 -7.04
N LYS A 558 -8.06 31.23 -7.65
CA LYS A 558 -8.66 32.52 -7.21
C LYS A 558 -9.79 32.39 -6.16
N GLY A 559 -9.76 31.38 -5.29
CA GLY A 559 -10.74 31.22 -4.21
C GLY A 559 -10.55 32.17 -3.01
N ALA A 560 -11.16 33.36 -3.06
CA ALA A 560 -11.39 34.36 -1.98
C ALA A 560 -10.16 34.96 -1.22
N PRO A 561 -10.02 36.30 -1.16
CA PRO A 561 -9.06 36.97 -0.28
C PRO A 561 -9.59 37.05 1.16
N VAL A 562 -8.87 36.49 2.13
CA VAL A 562 -8.88 36.85 3.56
C VAL A 562 -7.47 36.49 4.06
N LEU A 563 -6.52 37.36 4.41
CA LEU A 563 -6.54 38.70 4.93
C LEU A 563 -5.56 39.60 4.16
N SER A 564 -6.09 40.66 3.56
CA SER A 564 -5.40 41.95 3.51
C SER A 564 -5.24 42.49 4.94
N GLU A 565 -4.38 41.90 5.77
CA GLU A 565 -3.92 42.46 7.06
C GLU A 565 -2.95 41.53 7.79
N MET A 566 -1.74 41.33 7.25
CA MET A 566 -0.53 41.17 8.08
C MET A 566 0.67 41.80 7.37
N LYS A 567 0.53 43.09 7.04
CA LYS A 567 1.65 44.02 7.21
C LYS A 567 1.82 44.20 8.72
N ARG A 568 2.73 43.45 9.33
CA ARG A 568 3.67 43.86 10.40
C ARG A 568 4.39 42.61 10.93
N ALA A 569 5.71 42.69 10.77
CA ALA A 569 6.83 41.92 11.34
C ALA A 569 6.67 41.62 12.86
N PRO A 570 7.48 40.71 13.45
CA PRO A 570 8.78 40.21 13.00
C PRO A 570 8.87 38.73 12.62
#